data_AF-A0A7Z7MYW7-F1
#
_entry.id   AF-A0A7Z7MYW7-F1
#
_cell.length_a   1.000
_cell.length_b   1.000
_cell.length_c   1.000
_cell.angle_alpha   90.00
_cell.angle_beta   90.00
_cell.angle_gamma   90.00
#
_symmetry.space_group_name_H-M   'P 1'
#
loop_
_entity.id
_entity.type
_entity.pdbx_description
1 polymer ?
#
loop_
_entity_poly.entity_id
_entity_poly.type
_entity_poly.pdbx_seq_one_letter_code
_entity_poly.pdbx_strand_id
1 'polypeptide(L)' 'MRRKKPDMVMALMIVFALGVLATGYAQALSGS' A
#
# COMPACT_ATOMS: atom_id res chain seq x y z
N MET A 1 11.88 12.90 -22.49
CA MET A 1 10.85 12.79 -21.43
C MET A 1 11.52 12.75 -20.07
N ARG A 2 11.51 13.85 -19.29
CA ARG A 2 12.04 13.83 -17.92
C ARG A 2 11.10 12.97 -17.06
N ARG A 3 11.52 11.75 -16.69
CA ARG A 3 10.82 10.97 -15.67
C ARG A 3 10.87 11.76 -14.37
N LYS A 4 9.76 12.42 -14.00
CA LYS A 4 9.59 12.95 -12.64
C LYS A 4 9.79 11.76 -11.71
N LYS A 5 10.79 11.84 -10.83
CA LYS A 5 10.95 10.83 -9.78
C LYS A 5 9.61 10.75 -9.05
N PRO A 6 9.05 9.54 -8.84
CA PRO A 6 7.83 9.42 -8.06
C PRO A 6 8.05 10.08 -6.71
N ASP A 7 7.10 10.93 -6.32
CA ASP A 7 7.14 11.63 -5.05
C ASP A 7 7.27 10.57 -3.94
N MET A 8 8.27 10.72 -3.06
CA MET A 8 8.53 9.75 -1.99
C MET A 8 7.31 9.59 -1.08
N VAL A 9 6.52 10.66 -0.88
CA VAL A 9 5.28 10.61 -0.13
C VAL A 9 4.26 9.73 -0.84
N MET A 10 4.14 9.86 -2.16
CA MET A 10 3.23 9.04 -2.96
C MET A 10 3.62 7.56 -2.89
N ALA A 11 4.92 7.25 -2.96
CA ALA A 11 5.41 5.88 -2.82
C ALA A 11 5.09 5.30 -1.43
N LEU A 12 5.30 6.07 -0.37
CA LEU A 12 5.00 5.65 0.99
C LEU A 12 3.51 5.41 1.21
N MET A 13 2.66 6.29 0.69
CA MET A 13 1.19 6.15 0.75
C MET A 13 0.71 4.88 0.06
N ILE A 14 1.30 4.54 -1.10
CA ILE A 14 0.97 3.31 -1.82
C ILE A 14 1.35 2.08 -0.98
N VAL A 15 2.57 2.04 -0.44
CA VAL A 15 3.03 0.93 0.41
C VAL A 15 2.16 0.79 1.65
N PHE A 16 1.80 1.91 2.30
CA PHE A 16 0.93 1.92 3.46
C PHE A 16 -0.47 1.37 3.13
N ALA A 17 -1.10 1.85 2.05
CA ALA A 17 -2.41 1.38 1.61
C ALA A 17 -2.40 -0.12 1.30
N LEU A 18 -1.37 -0.62 0.63
CA LEU A 18 -1.20 -2.05 0.36
C LEU A 18 -1.06 -2.86 1.66
N GLY A 19 -0.30 -2.35 2.64
CA GLY A 19 -0.17 -2.97 3.95
C GLY A 19 -1.51 -3.07 4.69
N VAL A 20 -2.27 -1.99 4.75
CA VAL A 20 -3.60 -1.95 5.37
C VAL A 20 -4.54 -2.97 4.72
N LEU A 21 -4.58 -3.01 3.39
CA LEU A 21 -5.41 -3.97 2.64
C LEU A 21 -5.00 -5.41 2.90
N ALA A 22 -3.70 -5.70 2.90
CA ALA A 22 -3.18 -7.04 3.15
C ALA A 22 -3.51 -7.51 4.58
N THR A 23 -3.35 -6.65 5.59
CA THR A 23 -3.70 -6.98 6.97
C THR A 23 -5.20 -7.18 7.14
N GLY A 24 -6.02 -6.29 6.57
CA GLY A 24 -7.48 -6.43 6.61
C GLY A 24 -7.96 -7.72 5.94
N TYR A 25 -7.36 -8.09 4.81
CA TYR A 25 -7.65 -9.36 4.14
C TYR A 25 -7.24 -10.57 4.99
N ALA A 26 -6.05 -10.54 5.60
CA ALA A 26 -5.59 -11.61 6.49
C ALA A 26 -6.51 -11.76 7.72
N GLN A 27 -6.99 -10.66 8.29
CA GLN A 27 -7.97 -10.69 9.40
C GLN A 27 -9.31 -11.26 8.95
N ALA A 28 -9.80 -10.89 7.77
CA ALA A 28 -11.03 -11.45 7.22
C ALA A 28 -10.92 -12.97 7.00
N LEU A 29 -9.75 -13.45 6.57
CA LEU A 29 -9.47 -14.87 6.36
C LEU A 29 -9.19 -15.64 7.66
N SER A 30 -8.62 -15.01 8.69
CA SER A 30 -8.40 -15.68 9.98
C SER A 30 -9.64 -15.67 10.88
N GLY A 31 -10.61 -14.80 10.58
CA GLY A 31 -11.88 -14.67 11.30
C GLY A 31 -13.01 -15.54 10.75
N SER A 32 -12.79 -16.24 9.64
CA SER A 32 -13.65 -17.31 9.10
C SER A 32 -13.26 -18.67 9.66
#